data_AF-A0A7C3RKW8-F1
#
_entry.id   AF-A0A7C3RKW8-F1
#
_cell.length_a   1.000
_cell.length_b   1.000
_cell.length_c   1.000
_cell.angle_alpha   90.00
_cell.angle_beta   90.00
_cell.angle_gamma   90.00
#
_symmetry.space_group_name_H-M   'P 1'
#
loop_
_entity.id
_entity.type
_entity.pdbx_description
1 polymer ?
#
loop_
_entity_poly.entity_id
_entity_poly.type
_entity_poly.pdbx_seq_one_letter_code
_entity_poly.pdbx_strand_id
1 'polypeptide(L)' 'DLGKRLINMIGLRNLLVHEYMKIDLSRLYEFLNNVGDFREFIYYIGIENE' A
#
# COMPACT_ATOMS: atom_id res chain seq x y z
N ASP A 1 0.91 -14.16 2.51
CA ASP A 1 -0.30 -13.34 2.31
C ASP A 1 0.04 -11.86 2.08
N LEU A 2 0.84 -11.24 2.97
CA LEU A 2 1.35 -9.87 2.86
C LEU A 2 1.86 -9.48 1.47
N GLY A 3 2.70 -10.30 0.83
CA GLY A 3 3.24 -10.00 -0.51
C GLY A 3 2.16 -9.74 -1.58
N LYS A 4 1.02 -10.45 -1.53
CA LYS A 4 -0.11 -10.21 -2.45
C LYS A 4 -0.77 -8.85 -2.18
N ARG A 5 -0.92 -8.47 -0.90
CA ARG A 5 -1.49 -7.17 -0.52
C ARG A 5 -0.58 -6.01 -0.95
N LEU A 6 0.73 -6.17 -0.79
CA LEU A 6 1.72 -5.19 -1.24
C LEU A 6 1.74 -5.02 -2.78
N ILE A 7 1.65 -6.12 -3.54
CA ILE A 7 1.53 -6.04 -5.01
C ILE A 7 0.31 -5.23 -5.43
N ASN A 8 -0.83 -5.41 -4.76
CA ASN A 8 -2.03 -4.62 -5.04
C ASN A 8 -1.84 -3.13 -4.71
N MET A 9 -1.12 -2.81 -3.62
CA MET A 9 -0.80 -1.41 -3.27
C MET A 9 0.11 -0.73 -4.31
N ILE A 10 0.98 -1.46 -4.99
CA ILE A 10 1.79 -0.90 -6.10
C ILE A 10 0.89 -0.40 -7.24
N GLY A 11 -0.23 -1.08 -7.49
CA GLY A 11 -1.24 -0.62 -8.46
C GLY A 11 -1.84 0.73 -8.10
N LEU A 12 -2.10 0.98 -6.81
CA LEU A 12 -2.58 2.27 -6.32
C LEU A 12 -1.59 3.41 -6.62
N ARG A 13 -0.28 3.16 -6.51
CA ARG A 13 0.75 4.15 -6.87
C ARG A 13 0.63 4.59 -8.33
N ASN A 14 0.31 3.69 -9.25
CA ASN A 14 0.15 4.05 -10.66
C ASN A 14 -1.05 4.98 -10.89
N LEU A 15 -2.16 4.71 -10.20
CA LEU A 15 -3.33 5.59 -10.23
C LEU A 15 -2.99 6.97 -9.66
N LEU A 16 -2.33 7.02 -8.50
CA LEU A 16 -1.95 8.28 -7.83
C LEU A 16 -0.99 9.14 -8.67
N VAL A 17 -0.12 8.54 -9.46
CA VAL A 17 0.88 9.28 -10.24
C VAL A 17 0.38 9.63 -11.64
N HIS A 18 -0.35 8.74 -12.30
CA HIS A 18 -0.68 8.89 -13.72
C HIS A 18 -2.15 9.20 -13.98
N GLU A 19 -3.07 8.84 -13.06
CA GLU A 19 -4.52 8.97 -13.26
C GLU A 19 -5.21 9.75 -12.13
N TYR A 20 -4.47 10.61 -11.41
CA TYR A 20 -4.94 11.27 -10.19
C TYR A 20 -6.24 12.07 -10.36
N MET A 21 -6.49 12.64 -11.55
CA MET A 21 -7.73 13.38 -11.83
C MET A 21 -8.99 12.50 -11.81
N LYS A 22 -8.84 11.18 -11.92
CA LYS A 22 -9.93 10.21 -11.95
C LYS A 22 -10.14 9.49 -10.61
N ILE A 23 -9.37 9.85 -9.59
CA ILE A 23 -9.42 9.17 -8.30
C ILE A 23 -10.67 9.60 -7.52
N ASP A 24 -11.42 8.61 -7.07
CA ASP A 24 -12.43 8.80 -6.02
C ASP A 24 -11.73 8.95 -4.67
N LEU A 25 -11.76 10.16 -4.11
CA LEU A 25 -11.12 10.49 -2.84
C LEU A 25 -11.73 9.72 -1.66
N SER A 26 -13.05 9.51 -1.64
CA SER A 26 -13.70 8.78 -0.55
C SER A 26 -13.19 7.35 -0.48
N ARG A 27 -13.10 6.70 -1.66
CA ARG A 27 -12.52 5.37 -1.77
C ARG A 27 -11.01 5.36 -1.48
N LEU A 28 -10.29 6.42 -1.84
CA LEU A 28 -8.88 6.54 -1.50
C LEU A 28 -8.65 6.53 0.02
N TYR A 29 -9.48 7.26 0.76
CA TYR A 29 -9.38 7.33 2.23
C TYR A 29 -9.63 5.99 2.92
N GLU A 30 -10.46 5.11 2.35
CA GLU A 30 -10.67 3.76 2.89
C GLU A 30 -9.38 2.94 2.97
N PHE A 31 -8.42 3.17 2.06
CA PHE A 31 -7.13 2.48 2.08
C PHE A 31 -6.23 2.88 3.27
N LEU A 32 -6.51 4.00 3.95
CA LEU A 32 -5.76 4.37 5.17
C LEU A 32 -5.94 3.34 6.29
N ASN A 33 -6.99 2.51 6.25
CA ASN A 33 -7.16 1.40 7.18
C ASN A 33 -6.12 0.28 7.00
N ASN A 34 -5.45 0.23 5.85
CA ASN A 34 -4.48 -0.83 5.50
C ASN A 34 -3.03 -0.43 5.76
N VAL A 35 -2.76 0.71 6.41
CA VAL A 35 -1.39 1.17 6.70
C VAL A 35 -0.59 0.20 7.60
N GLY A 36 -1.27 -0.73 8.27
CA GLY A 36 -0.65 -1.80 9.04
C GLY A 36 0.23 -2.73 8.18
N ASP A 37 -0.10 -2.92 6.90
CA ASP A 37 0.70 -3.74 5.98
C ASP A 37 2.13 -3.20 5.82
N PHE A 38 2.34 -1.88 5.92
CA PHE A 38 3.67 -1.29 5.89
C PHE A 38 4.48 -1.63 7.14
N ARG A 39 3.83 -1.67 8.32
CA ARG A 39 4.50 -2.05 9.57
C ARG A 39 4.90 -3.53 9.54
N GLU A 40 4.02 -4.39 9.05
CA GLU A 40 4.29 -5.82 8.88
C GLU A 40 5.47 -6.03 7.91
N PHE A 41 5.49 -5.29 6.79
CA PHE A 41 6.62 -5.32 5.84
C PHE A 41 7.93 -4.87 6.48
N ILE A 42 7.94 -3.72 7.18
CA ILE A 42 9.14 -3.20 7.87
C ILE A 42 9.64 -4.21 8.91
N TYR A 43 8.75 -4.86 9.65
CA TYR A 43 9.12 -5.89 10.63
C TYR A 43 9.87 -7.05 9.98
N TYR A 44 9.34 -7.62 8.89
CA TYR A 44 10.00 -8.73 8.21
C TYR A 44 11.34 -8.35 7.58
N ILE A 45 11.45 -7.16 6.98
CA ILE A 45 12.73 -6.67 6.43
C ILE A 45 13.72 -6.33 7.55
N GLY A 46 13.25 -5.79 8.68
CA GLY A 46 14.08 -5.46 9.84
C GLY A 46 14.68 -6.69 10.50
N ILE A 47 13.94 -7.80 10.57
CA ILE A 47 14.42 -9.07 11.11
C ILE A 47 15.50 -9.73 10.25
N GLU A 48 15.52 -9.51 8.92
CA GLU A 48 16.62 -10.03 8.08
C GLU A 48 17.98 -9.35 8.36
N ASN A 49 18.01 -8.28 9.17
CA ASN A 49 19.22 -7.52 9.48
C ASN A 49 19.77 -7.75 10.91
N GLU A 50 19.24 -8.72 11.67
CA GLU A 50 19.79 -9.22 12.95
C GLU A 50 20.25 -10.68 12.82
#